data_AF-A0A397PAN9-F1
#
_entry.id   AF-A0A397PAN9-F1
#
_cell.length_a   1.000
_cell.length_b   1.000
_cell.length_c   1.000
_cell.angle_alpha   90.00
_cell.angle_beta   90.00
_cell.angle_gamma   90.00
#
_symmetry.space_group_name_H-M   'P 1'
#
loop_
_entity.id
_entity.type
_entity.pdbx_description
1 polymer ?
#
loop_
_entity_poly.entity_id
_entity_poly.type
_entity_poly.pdbx_seq_one_letter_code
_entity_poly.pdbx_strand_id
1 'polypeptide(L)'
;MTSSIGRRTMRHSRRKQSNDRPQWNARATFGGRAAVAARDRTALARRELWFGLRGCRLSQLCRHLRVERAYAPAFPGVPQTSGLRIPSWPLLLHREIGGPGGPQASIVRRTCRRWFQDHSWRCAEPDVIVARPPAWAHRLRSLEGRLLAVCFGAGVDSTAMLIALYLAGIRPQIITFADVGGEKPETLVHLARMNAVLASWGWPPIDICRKVTLASTSYDDLYGNCIANETLPSLAFGKKTCSQKYKQTPQDQFIKGARSGPNARLPHPVWEEAQRTGQRIVKLIGYDCGRADMRRSQKLLNADADFDFSYPLQLLGWIREDCIDIIKQVLGSSYVPIKSACFFCPASKIWELYWLAAHHPDLLDRALLLERNALTGRHSRFDEIEFGATWEELVSNADRFPSSNTTVGLGRNFAWNQWARVNDVVDEAFRVRRSEAARSRFRIRAAQLRKSDNANDARAISGVPLAAAA
;
A
#
# COMPACT_ATOMS: atom_id res chain seq x y z
N MET A 1 56.08 -4.36 -51.79
CA MET A 1 55.96 -5.74 -52.30
C MET A 1 54.86 -6.46 -51.53
N THR A 2 53.92 -7.01 -52.28
CA THR A 2 52.62 -7.59 -51.93
C THR A 2 52.70 -8.89 -51.14
N SER A 3 51.73 -9.15 -50.26
CA SER A 3 50.94 -10.40 -50.36
C SER A 3 49.67 -10.36 -49.50
N SER A 4 48.60 -10.82 -50.15
CA SER A 4 47.22 -10.99 -49.71
C SER A 4 47.00 -12.34 -49.01
N ILE A 5 46.12 -12.41 -48.01
CA ILE A 5 45.60 -13.68 -47.46
C ILE A 5 44.07 -13.68 -47.50
N GLY A 6 43.53 -14.79 -48.02
CA GLY A 6 42.14 -14.96 -48.43
C GLY A 6 41.12 -15.29 -47.35
N ARG A 7 39.85 -15.20 -47.78
CA ARG A 7 38.63 -15.47 -47.02
C ARG A 7 38.42 -16.97 -46.77
N ARG A 8 37.91 -17.31 -45.58
CA ARG A 8 37.28 -18.60 -45.27
C ARG A 8 35.87 -18.38 -44.72
N THR A 9 34.88 -18.95 -45.40
CA THR A 9 33.49 -19.07 -44.97
C THR A 9 33.31 -20.28 -44.04
N MET A 10 32.66 -20.11 -42.90
CA MET A 10 32.19 -21.21 -42.04
C MET A 10 30.68 -21.41 -42.16
N ARG A 11 30.25 -22.64 -42.48
CA ARG A 11 28.89 -23.15 -42.29
C ARG A 11 28.74 -23.62 -40.84
N HIS A 12 27.63 -23.28 -40.18
CA HIS A 12 27.21 -23.87 -38.90
C HIS A 12 26.02 -24.81 -39.11
N SER A 13 26.20 -26.06 -38.68
CA SER A 13 25.19 -27.11 -38.67
C SER A 13 24.27 -26.97 -37.44
N ARG A 14 22.96 -27.06 -37.69
CA ARG A 14 21.92 -27.16 -36.66
C ARG A 14 21.85 -28.59 -36.14
N ARG A 15 22.03 -28.80 -34.84
CA ARG A 15 21.68 -30.05 -34.14
C ARG A 15 20.41 -29.80 -33.32
N LYS A 16 19.32 -30.49 -33.69
CA LYS A 16 18.09 -30.62 -32.89
C LYS A 16 18.38 -31.59 -31.74
N GLN A 17 18.10 -31.18 -30.50
CA GLN A 17 17.98 -32.08 -29.36
C GLN A 17 16.50 -32.18 -28.98
N SER A 18 16.00 -33.41 -29.04
CA SER A 18 14.74 -33.90 -28.49
C SER A 18 14.81 -33.86 -26.97
N ASN A 19 13.73 -33.42 -26.33
CA ASN A 19 13.56 -33.50 -24.88
C ASN A 19 12.28 -34.30 -24.60
N ASP A 20 12.47 -35.57 -24.25
CA ASP A 20 11.45 -36.46 -23.73
C ASP A 20 11.00 -36.00 -22.34
N ARG A 21 9.69 -35.91 -22.12
CA ARG A 21 9.06 -35.68 -20.81
C ARG A 21 8.52 -37.00 -20.28
N PRO A 22 8.78 -37.40 -19.03
CA PRO A 22 8.06 -38.49 -18.40
C PRO A 22 6.66 -38.05 -17.97
N GLN A 23 5.65 -38.77 -18.43
CA GLN A 23 4.28 -38.73 -17.92
C GLN A 23 4.24 -39.35 -16.52
N TRP A 24 3.69 -38.63 -15.55
CA TRP A 24 3.27 -39.18 -14.27
C TRP A 24 1.75 -39.17 -14.20
N ASN A 25 1.15 -40.34 -14.40
CA ASN A 25 -0.24 -40.65 -14.12
C ASN A 25 -0.36 -41.18 -12.68
N ALA A 26 -1.11 -40.49 -11.83
CA ALA A 26 -1.74 -41.08 -10.65
C ALA A 26 -2.85 -40.15 -10.13
N ARG A 27 -4.11 -40.50 -10.38
CA ARG A 27 -5.23 -40.11 -9.51
C ARG A 27 -6.09 -41.33 -9.25
N ALA A 28 -5.88 -41.88 -8.05
CA ALA A 28 -6.81 -42.79 -7.40
C ALA A 28 -8.02 -42.00 -6.87
N THR A 29 -9.17 -42.62 -7.05
CA THR A 29 -10.50 -42.33 -6.52
C THR A 29 -10.60 -42.60 -5.03
N PHE A 30 -11.19 -41.68 -4.26
CA PHE A 30 -12.02 -41.88 -3.06
C PHE A 30 -12.73 -40.51 -2.84
N GLY A 31 -14.05 -40.35 -2.75
CA GLY A 31 -15.08 -41.24 -2.22
C GLY A 31 -15.37 -40.84 -0.77
N GLY A 32 -16.18 -39.81 -0.53
CA GLY A 32 -16.53 -39.39 0.84
C GLY A 32 -17.39 -38.13 0.88
N ARG A 33 -18.71 -38.34 0.93
CA ARG A 33 -19.74 -37.32 1.19
C ARG A 33 -19.52 -36.72 2.58
N ALA A 34 -19.58 -35.39 2.70
CA ALA A 34 -19.79 -34.73 3.99
C ALA A 34 -20.97 -33.75 3.84
N ALA A 35 -21.94 -33.95 4.72
CA ALA A 35 -23.26 -33.38 4.69
C ALA A 35 -23.28 -31.86 4.84
N VAL A 36 -24.20 -31.26 4.08
CA VAL A 36 -24.70 -29.90 4.28
C VAL A 36 -25.49 -29.89 5.58
N ALA A 37 -24.90 -29.35 6.65
CA ALA A 37 -25.62 -28.99 7.86
C ALA A 37 -25.97 -27.50 7.78
N ALA A 38 -27.18 -27.20 7.32
CA ALA A 38 -27.86 -25.97 7.63
C ALA A 38 -27.99 -25.88 9.17
N ARG A 39 -27.55 -24.79 9.78
CA ARG A 39 -27.88 -24.46 11.16
C ARG A 39 -28.44 -23.05 11.26
N ASP A 40 -29.58 -23.04 11.92
CA ASP A 40 -30.47 -21.95 12.28
C ASP A 40 -29.83 -20.58 12.50
N ARG A 41 -30.45 -19.60 11.84
CA ARG A 41 -30.45 -18.19 12.25
C ARG A 41 -31.53 -18.01 13.31
N THR A 42 -31.18 -18.14 14.60
CA THR A 42 -31.82 -17.39 15.69
C THR A 42 -31.10 -17.62 17.02
N ALA A 43 -31.04 -16.56 17.83
CA ALA A 43 -30.58 -16.51 19.22
C ALA A 43 -29.06 -16.49 19.48
N LEU A 44 -28.48 -15.28 19.51
CA LEU A 44 -27.45 -14.97 20.50
C LEU A 44 -27.89 -13.79 21.34
N ALA A 45 -28.36 -14.13 22.54
CA ALA A 45 -28.69 -13.22 23.61
C ALA A 45 -27.45 -12.43 24.06
N ARG A 46 -27.70 -11.16 24.40
CA ARG A 46 -26.78 -10.26 25.10
C ARG A 46 -26.21 -10.98 26.33
N ARG A 47 -24.91 -11.29 26.31
CA ARG A 47 -24.13 -11.53 27.53
C ARG A 47 -23.28 -10.29 27.79
N GLU A 48 -23.84 -9.39 28.60
CA GLU A 48 -23.07 -8.38 29.31
C GLU A 48 -22.15 -9.09 30.32
N LEU A 49 -20.84 -8.96 30.14
CA LEU A 49 -19.86 -9.30 31.17
C LEU A 49 -19.78 -8.13 32.15
N TRP A 50 -20.56 -8.23 33.21
CA TRP A 50 -20.42 -7.43 34.42
C TRP A 50 -19.13 -7.82 35.14
N PHE A 51 -18.14 -6.92 35.15
CA PHE A 51 -17.11 -6.90 36.20
C PHE A 51 -17.45 -5.75 37.16
N GLY A 52 -17.64 -6.11 38.43
CA GLY A 52 -18.23 -5.24 39.45
C GLY A 52 -17.37 -4.04 39.81
N LEU A 53 -17.94 -2.85 39.62
CA LEU A 53 -17.58 -1.63 40.34
C LEU A 53 -18.68 -1.37 41.39
N ARG A 54 -18.48 -1.84 42.63
CA ARG A 54 -19.25 -1.35 43.77
C ARG A 54 -18.67 -0.01 44.20
N GLY A 55 -19.45 1.06 43.98
CA GLY A 55 -19.54 2.19 44.89
C GLY A 55 -18.39 3.21 44.88
N CYS A 56 -18.41 4.14 43.91
CA CYS A 56 -18.03 5.52 44.20
C CYS A 56 -18.75 6.46 43.23
N ARG A 57 -19.75 7.19 43.74
CA ARG A 57 -20.44 8.23 42.96
C ARG A 57 -19.52 9.44 42.85
N LEU A 58 -19.29 9.89 41.62
CA LEU A 58 -18.54 11.11 41.24
C LEU A 58 -18.97 12.37 42.03
N SER A 59 -20.16 12.34 42.67
CA SER A 59 -20.72 13.41 43.49
C SER A 59 -20.06 13.63 44.87
N GLN A 60 -19.28 12.68 45.39
CA GLN A 60 -18.59 12.85 46.69
C GLN A 60 -17.24 13.57 46.58
N LEU A 61 -16.56 13.49 45.43
CA LEU A 61 -15.27 14.15 45.20
C LEU A 61 -15.42 15.67 45.10
N CYS A 62 -16.53 16.16 44.55
CA CYS A 62 -16.76 17.59 44.34
C CYS A 62 -17.04 18.39 45.64
N ARG A 63 -17.39 17.75 46.76
CA ARG A 63 -17.66 18.46 48.03
C ARG A 63 -16.41 18.74 48.87
N HIS A 64 -15.30 18.06 48.62
CA HIS A 64 -14.07 18.20 49.43
C HIS A 64 -13.07 19.23 48.89
N LEU A 65 -13.24 19.71 47.66
CA LEU A 65 -12.26 20.57 46.98
C LEU A 65 -12.56 22.08 47.02
N ARG A 66 -13.62 22.55 47.69
CA ARG A 66 -14.03 23.99 47.75
C ARG A 66 -13.71 24.78 46.47
N VAL A 67 -14.20 24.30 45.32
CA VAL A 67 -14.20 25.10 44.10
C VAL A 67 -15.51 25.88 44.09
N GLU A 68 -15.43 27.18 44.40
CA GLU A 68 -16.56 28.09 44.24
C GLU A 68 -16.98 28.17 42.76
N ARG A 69 -18.29 28.21 42.52
CA ARG A 69 -18.90 28.45 41.21
C ARG A 69 -18.41 29.79 40.65
N ALA A 70 -17.52 29.77 39.68
CA ALA A 70 -17.34 30.92 38.80
C ALA A 70 -18.52 30.96 37.80
N TYR A 71 -19.39 31.96 37.97
CA TYR A 71 -20.39 32.36 36.98
C TYR A 71 -19.67 32.87 35.73
N ALA A 72 -19.96 32.30 34.56
CA ALA A 72 -19.55 32.85 33.27
C ALA A 72 -20.63 33.83 32.77
N PRO A 73 -20.31 35.08 32.41
CA PRO A 73 -21.25 35.95 31.71
C PRO A 73 -21.43 35.49 30.26
N ALA A 74 -22.68 35.50 29.81
CA ALA A 74 -23.08 35.12 28.46
C ALA A 74 -22.63 36.15 27.42
N PHE A 75 -21.95 35.69 26.37
CA PHE A 75 -21.80 36.43 25.12
C PHE A 75 -22.67 35.78 24.03
N PRO A 76 -23.51 36.53 23.30
CA PRO A 76 -24.35 35.98 22.22
C PRO A 76 -23.55 35.88 20.92
N GLY A 77 -23.64 34.74 20.20
CA GLY A 77 -23.23 34.68 18.79
C GLY A 77 -22.52 33.43 18.23
N VAL A 78 -22.49 32.27 18.90
CA VAL A 78 -21.88 31.05 18.33
C VAL A 78 -22.86 29.89 18.30
N PRO A 79 -23.16 29.27 17.14
CA PRO A 79 -24.07 28.14 17.04
C PRO A 79 -23.49 26.89 17.73
N GLN A 80 -24.31 26.25 18.57
CA GLN A 80 -24.00 24.96 19.19
C GLN A 80 -23.94 23.87 18.11
N THR A 81 -22.76 23.28 17.92
CA THR A 81 -22.66 21.95 17.28
C THR A 81 -22.14 20.96 18.31
N SER A 82 -22.96 19.94 18.53
CA SER A 82 -22.73 18.78 19.38
C SER A 82 -21.52 17.98 18.92
N GLY A 83 -20.54 17.81 19.80
CA GLY A 83 -19.43 16.89 19.60
C GLY A 83 -18.48 16.91 20.80
N LEU A 84 -18.49 15.82 21.58
CA LEU A 84 -17.53 15.57 22.66
C LEU A 84 -16.09 15.79 22.14
N ARG A 85 -15.42 16.84 22.62
CA ARG A 85 -13.95 16.91 22.62
C ARG A 85 -13.45 16.34 23.93
N ILE A 86 -12.80 15.19 23.86
CA ILE A 86 -12.01 14.63 24.96
C ILE A 86 -10.72 15.47 25.04
N PRO A 87 -10.43 16.19 26.14
CA PRO A 87 -9.12 16.81 26.29
C PRO A 87 -8.12 15.72 26.70
N SER A 88 -7.01 15.67 25.97
CA SER A 88 -5.78 15.01 26.37
C SER A 88 -5.33 15.48 27.76
N TRP A 89 -5.43 14.60 28.75
CA TRP A 89 -4.66 14.66 29.99
C TRP A 89 -3.40 13.81 29.78
N PRO A 90 -2.17 14.30 30.04
CA PRO A 90 -1.79 15.13 31.19
C PRO A 90 -0.88 16.32 30.81
N LEU A 91 -1.38 17.55 30.83
CA LEU A 91 -0.53 18.76 30.71
C LEU A 91 -1.07 19.99 31.46
N LEU A 92 -2.05 19.82 32.33
CA LEU A 92 -2.68 20.91 33.08
C LEU A 92 -2.68 20.62 34.58
N LEU A 93 -1.48 20.59 35.18
CA LEU A 93 -1.33 20.69 36.64
C LEU A 93 -0.01 21.36 37.05
N HIS A 94 0.56 22.19 36.16
CA HIS A 94 1.81 22.90 36.43
C HIS A 94 1.72 24.43 36.36
N ARG A 95 0.51 25.01 36.26
CA ARG A 95 0.38 26.46 36.04
C ARG A 95 -0.43 27.28 37.04
N GLU A 96 -0.98 26.70 38.11
CA GLU A 96 -1.76 27.50 39.09
C GLU A 96 -1.43 27.29 40.58
N ILE A 97 -0.34 26.62 40.94
CA ILE A 97 0.11 26.62 42.34
C ILE A 97 1.60 26.90 42.36
N GLY A 98 1.96 28.10 42.82
CA GLY A 98 3.32 28.62 42.79
C GLY A 98 4.31 27.73 43.51
N GLY A 99 5.47 27.54 42.88
CA GLY A 99 6.76 27.22 43.50
C GLY A 99 6.89 25.89 44.27
N PRO A 100 7.95 25.10 44.03
CA PRO A 100 8.25 23.92 44.84
C PRO A 100 8.79 24.36 46.22
N GLY A 101 7.90 24.73 47.14
CA GLY A 101 8.30 25.14 48.50
C GLY A 101 7.20 25.67 49.41
N GLY A 102 5.98 25.88 48.94
CA GLY A 102 4.90 26.42 49.76
C GLY A 102 4.34 25.42 50.79
N PRO A 103 3.92 25.86 51.99
CA PRO A 103 3.40 25.01 53.07
C PRO A 103 2.16 24.17 52.68
N GLN A 104 1.41 24.57 51.64
CA GLN A 104 0.27 23.80 51.11
C GLN A 104 0.67 22.55 50.31
N ALA A 105 1.88 22.49 49.73
CA ALA A 105 2.37 21.29 49.03
C ALA A 105 2.66 20.12 50.00
N SER A 106 2.95 20.44 51.27
CA SER A 106 3.21 19.44 52.32
C SER A 106 1.93 18.75 52.79
N ILE A 107 0.81 19.47 52.81
CA ILE A 107 -0.50 18.96 53.25
C ILE A 107 -1.06 18.01 52.19
N VAL A 108 -1.04 18.38 50.90
CA VAL A 108 -1.50 17.49 49.81
C VAL A 108 -0.66 16.20 49.75
N ARG A 109 0.66 16.28 49.95
CA ARG A 109 1.54 15.10 50.00
C ARG A 109 1.29 14.20 51.20
N ARG A 110 0.96 14.75 52.38
CA ARG A 110 0.64 13.96 53.59
C ARG A 110 -0.73 13.30 53.48
N THR A 111 -1.74 14.01 52.98
CA THR A 111 -3.11 13.48 52.87
C THR A 111 -3.19 12.37 51.81
N CYS A 112 -2.50 12.51 50.67
CA CYS A 112 -2.41 11.43 49.68
C CYS A 112 -1.66 10.21 50.22
N ARG A 113 -0.51 10.38 50.91
CA ARG A 113 0.22 9.23 51.48
C ARG A 113 -0.60 8.44 52.49
N ARG A 114 -1.36 9.12 53.36
CA ARG A 114 -2.19 8.44 54.37
C ARG A 114 -3.36 7.69 53.72
N TRP A 115 -3.98 8.28 52.69
CA TRP A 115 -5.05 7.64 51.92
C TRP A 115 -4.57 6.39 51.15
N PHE A 116 -3.35 6.42 50.58
CA PHE A 116 -2.72 5.29 49.88
C PHE A 116 -2.11 4.22 50.82
N GLN A 117 -1.89 4.53 52.10
CA GLN A 117 -1.41 3.54 53.09
C GLN A 117 -2.56 2.72 53.71
N ASP A 118 -3.72 3.34 53.92
CA ASP A 118 -4.88 2.67 54.53
C ASP A 118 -5.66 1.79 53.54
N HIS A 119 -5.50 2.02 52.23
CA HIS A 119 -5.99 1.13 51.17
C HIS A 119 -4.76 0.54 50.49
N SER A 120 -4.51 -0.76 50.65
CA SER A 120 -3.33 -1.55 50.23
C SER A 120 -2.97 -1.51 48.73
N TRP A 121 -2.81 -0.31 48.19
CA TRP A 121 -2.32 0.00 46.86
C TRP A 121 -0.83 0.26 46.98
N ARG A 122 -0.03 -0.79 46.77
CA ARG A 122 1.36 -0.58 46.36
C ARG A 122 1.31 0.22 45.07
N CYS A 123 1.98 1.37 45.01
CA CYS A 123 2.31 1.99 43.73
C CYS A 123 3.16 1.00 42.95
N ALA A 124 2.52 0.19 42.11
CA ALA A 124 3.22 -0.39 40.98
C ALA A 124 3.72 0.79 40.16
N GLU A 125 5.00 0.76 39.79
CA GLU A 125 5.51 1.59 38.69
C GLU A 125 4.55 1.46 37.49
N PRO A 126 4.49 2.44 36.56
CA PRO A 126 3.64 2.31 35.39
C PRO A 126 4.13 1.12 34.55
N ASP A 127 3.63 -0.06 34.86
CA ASP A 127 3.67 -1.23 34.02
C ASP A 127 3.01 -0.77 32.72
N VAL A 128 3.83 -0.55 31.71
CA VAL A 128 3.39 -0.59 30.33
C VAL A 128 2.70 -1.93 30.23
N ILE A 129 1.36 -1.94 30.21
CA ILE A 129 0.59 -3.14 29.89
C ILE A 129 0.95 -3.44 28.44
N VAL A 130 2.04 -4.17 28.22
CA VAL A 130 2.39 -4.72 26.93
C VAL A 130 1.31 -5.76 26.70
N ALA A 131 0.29 -5.39 25.94
CA ALA A 131 -0.75 -6.30 25.51
C ALA A 131 -0.05 -7.57 24.99
N ARG A 132 -0.43 -8.74 25.53
CA ARG A 132 0.17 -10.00 25.09
C ARG A 132 0.10 -10.08 23.56
N PRO A 133 1.20 -10.45 22.88
CA PRO A 133 1.17 -10.57 21.42
C PRO A 133 0.02 -11.47 20.98
N PRO A 134 -0.65 -11.16 19.85
CA PRO A 134 -1.71 -12.00 19.33
C PRO A 134 -1.26 -13.44 19.14
N ALA A 135 -2.19 -14.39 19.25
CA ALA A 135 -1.87 -15.81 19.14
C ALA A 135 -1.13 -16.14 17.83
N TRP A 136 -1.36 -15.42 16.72
CA TRP A 136 -0.66 -15.63 15.45
C TRP A 136 0.76 -15.06 15.39
N ALA A 137 1.18 -14.20 16.34
CA ALA A 137 2.49 -13.53 16.33
C ALA A 137 3.65 -14.55 16.31
N HIS A 138 3.43 -15.72 16.90
CA HIS A 138 4.37 -16.84 16.90
C HIS A 138 4.84 -17.28 15.49
N ARG A 139 4.05 -17.00 14.44
CA ARG A 139 4.38 -17.30 13.04
C ARG A 139 5.44 -16.36 12.47
N LEU A 140 5.69 -15.22 13.11
CA LEU A 140 6.71 -14.25 12.72
C LEU A 140 8.03 -14.39 13.50
N ARG A 141 8.15 -15.38 14.39
CA ARG A 141 9.36 -15.61 15.21
C ARG A 141 10.66 -15.73 14.42
N SER A 142 10.59 -16.20 13.16
CA SER A 142 11.76 -16.27 12.29
C SER A 142 12.36 -14.90 11.93
N LEU A 143 11.65 -13.80 12.22
CA LEU A 143 12.10 -12.43 12.00
C LEU A 143 12.70 -11.79 13.26
N GLU A 144 12.52 -12.38 14.43
CA GLU A 144 13.02 -11.83 15.70
C GLU A 144 14.56 -11.83 15.71
N GLY A 145 15.15 -10.75 16.22
CA GLY A 145 16.60 -10.57 16.31
C GLY A 145 17.32 -10.35 14.97
N ARG A 146 16.61 -10.38 13.84
CA ARG A 146 17.18 -10.11 12.51
C ARG A 146 17.28 -8.60 12.24
N LEU A 147 18.17 -8.22 11.32
CA LEU A 147 18.16 -6.88 10.71
C LEU A 147 17.07 -6.85 9.63
N LEU A 148 16.04 -6.03 9.82
CA LEU A 148 14.84 -5.97 9.01
C LEU A 148 14.74 -4.64 8.25
N ALA A 149 14.51 -4.74 6.94
CA ALA A 149 14.21 -3.62 6.07
C ALA A 149 12.81 -3.79 5.46
N VAL A 150 11.86 -2.94 5.83
CA VAL A 150 10.51 -2.99 5.26
C VAL A 150 10.46 -2.25 3.93
N CYS A 151 10.05 -2.94 2.86
CA CYS A 151 9.66 -2.30 1.60
C CYS A 151 8.18 -1.89 1.68
N PHE A 152 7.93 -0.67 2.16
CA PHE A 152 6.58 -0.13 2.29
C PHE A 152 6.07 0.33 0.93
N GLY A 153 5.07 -0.37 0.39
CA GLY A 153 4.45 -0.02 -0.89
C GLY A 153 3.33 1.01 -0.79
N ALA A 154 2.99 1.49 0.42
CA ALA A 154 1.84 2.36 0.71
C ALA A 154 0.46 1.82 0.27
N GLY A 155 0.35 0.49 0.11
CA GLY A 155 -0.90 -0.19 -0.21
C GLY A 155 -1.46 -0.94 1.00
N VAL A 156 -2.56 -1.67 0.78
CA VAL A 156 -3.24 -2.46 1.82
C VAL A 156 -2.26 -3.44 2.48
N ASP A 157 -1.61 -4.28 1.69
CA ASP A 157 -0.75 -5.35 2.21
C ASP A 157 0.43 -4.82 3.01
N SER A 158 1.16 -3.83 2.48
CA SER A 158 2.29 -3.26 3.20
C SER A 158 1.87 -2.51 4.47
N THR A 159 0.65 -1.96 4.52
CA THR A 159 0.10 -1.33 5.73
C THR A 159 -0.26 -2.38 6.77
N ALA A 160 -0.95 -3.45 6.36
CA ALA A 160 -1.25 -4.58 7.23
C ALA A 160 0.01 -5.26 7.76
N MET A 161 1.07 -5.36 6.94
CA MET A 161 2.36 -5.91 7.34
C MET A 161 3.01 -5.08 8.46
N LEU A 162 3.00 -3.74 8.38
CA LEU A 162 3.50 -2.89 9.46
C LEU A 162 2.72 -3.09 10.76
N ILE A 163 1.39 -3.17 10.67
CA ILE A 163 0.52 -3.45 11.82
C ILE A 163 0.84 -4.84 12.41
N ALA A 164 1.03 -5.85 11.55
CA ALA A 164 1.33 -7.20 12.00
C ALA A 164 2.66 -7.28 12.77
N LEU A 165 3.69 -6.60 12.25
CA LEU A 165 4.99 -6.48 12.90
C LEU A 165 4.86 -5.74 14.26
N TYR A 166 4.10 -4.64 14.29
CA TYR A 166 3.88 -3.86 15.52
C TYR A 166 3.20 -4.69 16.61
N LEU A 167 2.10 -5.38 16.27
CA LEU A 167 1.38 -6.23 17.21
C LEU A 167 2.19 -7.46 17.67
N ALA A 168 3.14 -7.92 16.84
CA ALA A 168 4.07 -8.98 17.19
C ALA A 168 5.28 -8.48 18.02
N GLY A 169 5.42 -7.17 18.25
CA GLY A 169 6.57 -6.59 18.95
C GLY A 169 7.87 -6.61 18.12
N ILE A 170 7.78 -6.76 16.80
CA ILE A 170 8.92 -6.85 15.89
C ILE A 170 9.14 -5.50 15.22
N ARG A 171 10.17 -4.77 15.63
CA ARG A 171 10.50 -3.44 15.08
C ARG A 171 11.50 -3.54 13.93
N PRO A 172 11.20 -2.99 12.73
CA PRO A 172 12.19 -2.89 11.66
C PRO A 172 13.19 -1.75 11.91
N GLN A 173 14.41 -1.92 11.42
CA GLN A 173 15.47 -0.89 11.51
C GLN A 173 15.31 0.20 10.45
N ILE A 174 14.70 -0.14 9.31
CA ILE A 174 14.45 0.81 8.23
C ILE A 174 13.12 0.48 7.53
N ILE A 175 12.40 1.53 7.11
CA ILE A 175 11.16 1.42 6.34
C ILE A 175 11.34 2.30 5.12
N THR A 176 11.35 1.72 3.92
CA THR A 176 11.58 2.46 2.67
C THR A 176 10.33 2.49 1.80
N PHE A 177 10.10 3.60 1.11
CA PHE A 177 9.08 3.75 0.08
C PHE A 177 9.73 4.24 -1.21
N ALA A 178 9.52 3.53 -2.31
CA ALA A 178 10.00 3.95 -3.61
C ALA A 178 9.03 4.93 -4.28
N ASP A 179 9.41 6.21 -4.30
CA ASP A 179 8.66 7.22 -5.03
C ASP A 179 9.15 7.31 -6.48
N VAL A 180 8.24 7.00 -7.40
CA VAL A 180 8.51 6.99 -8.85
C VAL A 180 8.13 8.30 -9.53
N GLY A 181 7.68 9.31 -8.78
CA GLY A 181 7.18 10.61 -9.23
C GLY A 181 5.79 10.57 -9.88
N GLY A 182 5.18 9.38 -9.95
CA GLY A 182 3.91 9.12 -10.62
C GLY A 182 2.78 8.65 -9.70
N GLU A 183 2.96 8.77 -8.38
CA GLU A 183 2.03 8.26 -7.38
C GLU A 183 0.74 9.09 -7.33
N LYS A 184 -0.36 8.47 -6.90
CA LYS A 184 -1.63 9.17 -6.66
C LYS A 184 -1.50 10.08 -5.43
N PRO A 185 -2.18 11.24 -5.37
CA PRO A 185 -2.16 12.11 -4.18
C PRO A 185 -2.53 11.38 -2.88
N GLU A 186 -3.48 10.44 -2.93
CA GLU A 186 -3.91 9.62 -1.80
C GLU A 186 -2.80 8.71 -1.27
N THR A 187 -1.90 8.24 -2.14
CA THR A 187 -0.72 7.48 -1.71
C THR A 187 0.17 8.36 -0.83
N LEU A 188 0.38 9.62 -1.23
CA LEU A 188 1.22 10.58 -0.48
C LEU A 188 0.57 11.00 0.84
N VAL A 189 -0.74 11.21 0.85
CA VAL A 189 -1.51 11.46 2.08
C VAL A 189 -1.42 10.26 3.02
N HIS A 190 -1.52 9.03 2.49
CA HIS A 190 -1.40 7.81 3.28
C HIS A 190 0.00 7.67 3.88
N LEU A 191 1.07 8.01 3.15
CA LEU A 191 2.44 8.04 3.67
C LEU A 191 2.56 8.98 4.89
N ALA A 192 2.03 10.20 4.77
CA ALA A 192 2.05 11.17 5.88
C ALA A 192 1.28 10.65 7.12
N ARG A 193 0.11 10.05 6.90
CA ARG A 193 -0.70 9.45 7.97
C ARG A 193 0.00 8.26 8.63
N MET A 194 0.67 7.42 7.84
CA MET A 194 1.43 6.28 8.37
C MET A 194 2.69 6.72 9.11
N ASN A 195 3.36 7.79 8.69
CA ASN A 195 4.46 8.37 9.47
C ASN A 195 4.01 8.85 10.86
N ALA A 196 2.83 9.45 10.97
CA ALA A 196 2.27 9.81 12.28
C ALA A 196 1.99 8.57 13.16
N VAL A 197 1.47 7.49 12.56
CA VAL A 197 1.26 6.21 13.25
C VAL A 197 2.59 5.61 13.71
N LEU A 198 3.60 5.53 12.84
CA LEU A 198 4.92 5.01 13.15
C LEU A 198 5.61 5.81 14.28
N ALA A 199 5.49 7.13 14.26
CA ALA A 199 5.98 7.98 15.34
C ALA A 199 5.29 7.65 16.67
N SER A 200 3.98 7.43 16.68
CA SER A 200 3.24 7.03 17.88
C SER A 200 3.66 5.65 18.42
N TRP A 201 4.20 4.79 17.57
CA TRP A 201 4.78 3.49 17.93
C TRP A 201 6.25 3.57 18.34
N GLY A 202 6.88 4.74 18.25
CA GLY A 202 8.33 4.92 18.47
C GLY A 202 9.18 4.27 17.38
N TRP A 203 8.65 4.09 16.17
CA TRP A 203 9.31 3.45 15.03
C TRP A 203 10.01 4.48 14.13
N PRO A 204 11.01 4.06 13.31
CA PRO A 204 11.61 4.96 12.33
C PRO A 204 10.56 5.46 11.33
N PRO A 205 10.72 6.68 10.79
CA PRO A 205 9.87 7.18 9.72
C PRO A 205 10.09 6.40 8.42
N ILE A 206 9.19 6.59 7.45
CA ILE A 206 9.32 6.06 6.10
C ILE A 206 10.30 6.91 5.31
N ASP A 207 11.39 6.29 4.85
CA ASP A 207 12.38 6.88 3.98
C ASP A 207 11.91 6.87 2.52
N ILE A 208 11.82 8.05 1.92
CA ILE A 208 11.43 8.21 0.51
C ILE A 208 12.65 8.00 -0.38
N CYS A 209 12.66 6.91 -1.15
CA CYS A 209 13.72 6.57 -2.08
C CYS A 209 13.29 6.93 -3.51
N ARG A 210 14.02 7.86 -4.14
CA ARG A 210 13.79 8.26 -5.54
C ARG A 210 14.98 7.90 -6.40
N LYS A 211 14.71 7.50 -7.65
CA LYS A 211 15.74 7.48 -8.68
C LYS A 211 16.03 8.92 -9.09
N VAL A 212 17.29 9.32 -9.04
CA VAL A 212 17.77 10.61 -9.54
C VAL A 212 18.42 10.37 -10.90
N THR A 213 18.12 11.20 -11.88
CA THR A 213 18.71 11.15 -13.22
C THR A 213 19.97 12.00 -13.29
N LEU A 214 20.77 11.82 -14.34
CA LEU A 214 21.90 12.72 -14.61
C LEU A 214 21.33 14.10 -14.97
N ALA A 215 22.04 15.18 -14.61
CA ALA A 215 21.62 16.55 -14.94
C ALA A 215 21.39 16.78 -16.45
N SER A 216 22.05 16.00 -17.31
CA SER A 216 21.86 16.04 -18.78
C SER A 216 20.63 15.28 -19.27
N THR A 217 19.90 14.58 -18.38
CA THR A 217 18.69 13.83 -18.74
C THR A 217 17.49 14.76 -18.77
N SER A 218 16.66 14.68 -19.81
CA SER A 218 15.49 15.55 -20.00
C SER A 218 14.27 15.21 -19.12
N TYR A 219 14.42 14.33 -18.13
CA TYR A 219 13.35 13.88 -17.26
C TYR A 219 13.89 13.44 -15.90
N ASP A 220 13.05 13.55 -14.87
CA ASP A 220 13.42 13.25 -13.49
C ASP A 220 12.71 12.00 -12.93
N ASP A 221 11.56 11.64 -13.50
CA ASP A 221 10.69 10.60 -12.96
C ASP A 221 10.28 9.54 -14.01
N LEU A 222 9.47 8.57 -13.58
CA LEU A 222 9.01 7.50 -14.46
C LEU A 222 8.05 8.02 -15.55
N TYR A 223 7.20 9.01 -15.24
CA TYR A 223 6.26 9.56 -16.22
C TYR A 223 7.00 10.33 -17.31
N GLY A 224 7.89 11.24 -16.93
CA GLY A 224 8.77 11.98 -17.84
C GLY A 224 9.67 11.07 -18.64
N ASN A 225 10.19 9.98 -18.05
CA ASN A 225 10.92 8.96 -18.81
C ASN A 225 10.06 8.36 -19.94
N CYS A 226 8.82 8.00 -19.62
CA CYS A 226 7.89 7.44 -20.59
C CYS A 226 7.49 8.45 -21.68
N ILE A 227 7.26 9.72 -21.32
CA ILE A 227 6.97 10.80 -22.28
C ILE A 227 8.16 11.06 -23.20
N ALA A 228 9.35 11.32 -22.64
CA ALA A 228 10.55 11.70 -23.40
C ALA A 228 11.04 10.59 -24.34
N ASN A 229 10.72 9.32 -24.04
CA ASN A 229 11.10 8.18 -24.87
C ASN A 229 9.91 7.59 -25.63
N GLU A 230 8.77 8.29 -25.67
CA GLU A 230 7.58 7.89 -26.44
C GLU A 230 7.22 6.41 -26.18
N THR A 231 7.14 6.04 -24.91
CA THR A 231 6.98 4.64 -24.48
C THR A 231 6.10 4.50 -23.24
N LEU A 232 5.65 3.28 -22.96
CA LEU A 232 4.92 2.94 -21.75
C LEU A 232 5.85 2.36 -20.67
N PRO A 233 5.40 2.31 -19.40
CA PRO A 233 6.13 1.58 -18.38
C PRO A 233 6.38 0.15 -18.83
N SER A 234 7.57 -0.40 -18.56
CA SER A 234 7.99 -1.71 -19.09
C SER A 234 7.03 -2.85 -18.78
N LEU A 235 6.24 -2.71 -17.70
CA LEU A 235 5.18 -3.63 -17.31
C LEU A 235 4.17 -3.84 -18.45
N ALA A 236 3.87 -2.81 -19.24
CA ALA A 236 3.02 -2.88 -20.42
C ALA A 236 3.54 -3.87 -21.47
N PHE A 237 4.84 -4.17 -21.45
CA PHE A 237 5.49 -5.09 -22.38
C PHE A 237 5.88 -6.41 -21.69
N GLY A 238 5.31 -6.72 -20.54
CA GLY A 238 5.60 -7.94 -19.78
C GLY A 238 6.98 -7.95 -19.11
N LYS A 239 7.69 -6.81 -19.11
CA LYS A 239 9.03 -6.66 -18.52
C LYS A 239 8.95 -6.06 -17.12
N LYS A 240 9.97 -6.33 -16.30
CA LYS A 240 10.06 -5.87 -14.90
C LYS A 240 11.00 -4.69 -14.68
N THR A 241 11.57 -4.12 -15.74
CA THR A 241 12.62 -3.11 -15.65
C THR A 241 12.15 -1.80 -15.00
N CYS A 242 10.88 -1.40 -15.13
CA CYS A 242 10.36 -0.23 -14.44
C CYS A 242 10.40 -0.40 -12.91
N SER A 243 9.98 -1.56 -12.39
CA SER A 243 10.02 -1.85 -10.95
C SER A 243 11.46 -1.99 -10.44
N GLN A 244 12.35 -2.56 -11.24
CA GLN A 244 13.78 -2.64 -10.87
C GLN A 244 14.39 -1.23 -10.80
N LYS A 245 14.32 -0.47 -11.89
CA LYS A 245 14.95 0.85 -12.06
C LYS A 245 14.40 1.91 -11.11
N TYR A 246 13.09 1.94 -10.87
CA TYR A 246 12.43 2.99 -10.10
C TYR A 246 12.01 2.56 -8.70
N LYS A 247 12.06 1.26 -8.36
CA LYS A 247 11.69 0.79 -7.01
C LYS A 247 12.80 0.05 -6.29
N GLN A 248 13.31 -1.04 -6.87
CA GLN A 248 14.34 -1.84 -6.20
C GLN A 248 15.64 -1.07 -6.07
N THR A 249 16.22 -0.60 -7.18
CA THR A 249 17.52 0.08 -7.18
C THR A 249 17.57 1.28 -6.23
N PRO A 250 16.60 2.21 -6.21
CA PRO A 250 16.66 3.35 -5.27
C PRO A 250 16.59 2.93 -3.80
N GLN A 251 15.77 1.94 -3.45
CA GLN A 251 15.67 1.43 -2.07
C GLN A 251 16.97 0.71 -1.67
N ASP A 252 17.55 -0.08 -2.58
CA ASP A 252 18.80 -0.80 -2.33
C ASP A 252 19.95 0.17 -2.11
N GLN A 253 20.07 1.21 -2.94
CA GLN A 253 21.06 2.28 -2.80
C GLN A 253 20.83 3.09 -1.52
N PHE A 254 19.58 3.28 -1.09
CA PHE A 254 19.28 3.94 0.18
C PHE A 254 19.85 3.14 1.36
N ILE A 255 19.68 1.82 1.33
CA ILE A 255 20.15 0.93 2.40
C ILE A 255 21.68 0.79 2.34
N LYS A 256 22.24 0.39 1.20
CA LYS A 256 23.64 -0.01 1.07
C LYS A 256 24.60 1.13 0.71
N GLY A 257 24.07 2.30 0.39
CA GLY A 257 24.82 3.40 -0.18
C GLY A 257 25.04 3.25 -1.69
N ALA A 258 25.52 4.32 -2.30
CA ALA A 258 25.96 4.36 -3.69
C ALA A 258 27.25 5.19 -3.77
N ARG A 259 28.33 4.59 -4.26
CA ARG A 259 29.65 5.26 -4.32
C ARG A 259 29.71 6.40 -5.34
N SER A 260 28.90 6.31 -6.40
CA SER A 260 28.93 7.25 -7.52
C SER A 260 27.57 7.35 -8.21
N GLY A 261 27.47 8.29 -9.16
CA GLY A 261 26.25 8.57 -9.91
C GLY A 261 25.29 9.53 -9.19
N PRO A 262 24.13 9.84 -9.80
CA PRO A 262 23.21 10.84 -9.27
C PRO A 262 22.59 10.49 -7.90
N ASN A 263 22.52 9.20 -7.59
CA ASN A 263 22.04 8.69 -6.31
C ASN A 263 23.17 8.47 -5.28
N ALA A 264 24.39 8.98 -5.54
CA ALA A 264 25.53 8.79 -4.65
C ALA A 264 25.19 9.21 -3.21
N ARG A 265 25.47 8.32 -2.26
CA ARG A 265 25.16 8.51 -0.85
C ARG A 265 25.91 7.51 0.02
N LEU A 266 26.08 7.88 1.29
CA LEU A 266 26.56 6.95 2.31
C LEU A 266 25.52 5.86 2.60
N PRO A 267 25.97 4.67 3.04
CA PRO A 267 25.09 3.60 3.51
C PRO A 267 24.25 4.06 4.70
N HIS A 268 23.09 3.44 4.87
CA HIS A 268 22.30 3.58 6.09
C HIS A 268 22.97 2.83 7.25
N PRO A 269 22.86 3.28 8.53
CA PRO A 269 23.49 2.59 9.67
C PRO A 269 23.14 1.10 9.79
N VAL A 270 21.95 0.67 9.34
CA VAL A 270 21.58 -0.76 9.30
C VAL A 270 22.51 -1.60 8.41
N TRP A 271 23.03 -1.02 7.32
CA TRP A 271 23.97 -1.69 6.44
C TRP A 271 25.34 -1.80 7.09
N GLU A 272 25.80 -0.73 7.75
CA GLU A 272 27.06 -0.75 8.51
C GLU A 272 27.01 -1.79 9.63
N GLU A 273 25.89 -1.87 10.35
CA GLU A 273 25.65 -2.88 11.38
C GLU A 273 25.62 -4.31 10.81
N ALA A 274 25.01 -4.50 9.64
CA ALA A 274 25.03 -5.78 8.92
C ALA A 274 26.46 -6.20 8.58
N GLN A 275 27.29 -5.29 8.09
CA GLN A 275 28.71 -5.58 7.81
C GLN A 275 29.49 -5.87 9.09
N ARG A 276 29.27 -5.10 10.15
CA ARG A 276 29.96 -5.25 11.44
C ARG A 276 29.67 -6.59 12.12
N THR A 277 28.42 -7.05 12.06
CA THR A 277 27.97 -8.28 12.72
C THR A 277 28.02 -9.51 11.81
N GLY A 278 28.21 -9.33 10.51
CA GLY A 278 28.06 -10.40 9.51
C GLY A 278 26.62 -10.87 9.30
N GLN A 279 25.63 -10.21 9.92
CA GLN A 279 24.22 -10.55 9.72
C GLN A 279 23.71 -10.04 8.38
N ARG A 280 22.92 -10.87 7.69
CA ARG A 280 22.24 -10.45 6.46
C ARG A 280 20.93 -9.73 6.78
N ILE A 281 20.68 -8.63 6.06
CA ILE A 281 19.42 -7.88 6.17
C ILE A 281 18.31 -8.65 5.47
N VAL A 282 17.18 -8.81 6.15
CA VAL A 282 15.94 -9.41 5.61
C VAL A 282 15.01 -8.30 5.13
N LYS A 283 14.78 -8.24 3.82
CA LYS A 283 13.79 -7.37 3.20
C LYS A 283 12.40 -7.96 3.32
N LEU A 284 11.50 -7.21 3.95
CA LEU A 284 10.11 -7.59 4.17
C LEU A 284 9.24 -7.00 3.05
N ILE A 285 8.55 -7.88 2.32
CA ILE A 285 7.69 -7.53 1.20
C ILE A 285 6.25 -7.93 1.54
N GLY A 286 5.32 -6.96 1.44
CA GLY A 286 3.90 -7.17 1.70
C GLY A 286 3.19 -7.90 0.55
N TYR A 287 3.51 -9.17 0.33
CA TYR A 287 2.74 -10.06 -0.54
C TYR A 287 1.80 -10.90 0.32
N ASP A 288 0.51 -10.88 0.00
CA ASP A 288 -0.51 -11.67 0.68
C ASP A 288 -0.58 -13.13 0.14
N CYS A 289 -1.45 -13.95 0.73
CA CYS A 289 -1.75 -15.32 0.29
C CYS A 289 -2.75 -15.40 -0.87
N GLY A 290 -3.16 -14.26 -1.43
CA GLY A 290 -4.03 -14.19 -2.59
C GLY A 290 -3.36 -14.73 -3.86
N ARG A 291 -4.18 -15.23 -4.80
CA ARG A 291 -3.71 -15.90 -6.03
C ARG A 291 -2.71 -15.08 -6.84
N ALA A 292 -2.89 -13.76 -6.89
CA ALA A 292 -2.00 -12.88 -7.64
C ALA A 292 -0.59 -12.82 -7.03
N ASP A 293 -0.48 -12.84 -5.71
CA ASP A 293 0.73 -12.58 -4.95
C ASP A 293 1.49 -13.86 -4.72
N MET A 294 0.79 -14.97 -4.48
CA MET A 294 1.37 -16.31 -4.52
C MET A 294 2.04 -16.61 -5.87
N ARG A 295 1.40 -16.26 -7.00
CA ARG A 295 2.02 -16.41 -8.33
C ARG A 295 3.26 -15.53 -8.49
N ARG A 296 3.32 -14.38 -7.82
CA ARG A 296 4.48 -13.48 -7.83
C ARG A 296 5.61 -14.04 -6.97
N SER A 297 5.34 -14.43 -5.73
CA SER A 297 6.36 -14.90 -4.77
C SER A 297 6.97 -16.25 -5.15
N GLN A 298 6.18 -17.20 -5.66
CA GLN A 298 6.67 -18.54 -6.05
C GLN A 298 7.77 -18.55 -7.12
N LYS A 299 7.91 -17.46 -7.88
CA LYS A 299 8.92 -17.33 -8.95
C LYS A 299 10.13 -16.50 -8.53
N LEU A 300 10.18 -16.05 -7.28
CA LEU A 300 11.26 -15.20 -6.77
C LEU A 300 12.22 -16.05 -5.93
N LEU A 301 13.49 -15.67 -5.99
CA LEU A 301 14.49 -16.21 -5.07
C LEU A 301 14.20 -15.69 -3.66
N ASN A 302 14.55 -16.48 -2.66
CA ASN A 302 14.41 -16.09 -1.25
C ASN A 302 15.58 -15.22 -0.76
N ALA A 303 16.60 -14.98 -1.59
CA ALA A 303 17.71 -14.09 -1.32
C ALA A 303 18.34 -13.61 -2.65
N ASP A 304 19.11 -12.52 -2.57
CA ASP A 304 20.06 -12.10 -3.60
C ASP A 304 21.48 -11.99 -3.01
N ALA A 305 22.40 -11.31 -3.68
CA ALA A 305 23.77 -11.14 -3.19
C ALA A 305 23.83 -10.39 -1.83
N ASP A 306 22.97 -9.40 -1.64
CA ASP A 306 23.03 -8.42 -0.56
C ASP A 306 21.98 -8.67 0.54
N PHE A 307 20.83 -9.26 0.19
CA PHE A 307 19.65 -9.35 1.06
C PHE A 307 19.02 -10.75 1.08
N ASP A 308 18.36 -11.06 2.19
CA ASP A 308 17.37 -12.15 2.27
C ASP A 308 15.98 -11.54 2.07
N PHE A 309 15.00 -12.31 1.60
CA PHE A 309 13.62 -11.87 1.39
C PHE A 309 12.65 -12.66 2.25
N SER A 310 11.67 -11.97 2.83
CA SER A 310 10.57 -12.59 3.56
C SER A 310 9.24 -11.93 3.25
N TYR A 311 8.17 -12.71 3.33
CA TYR A 311 6.79 -12.31 3.03
C TYR A 311 5.94 -12.52 4.29
N PRO A 312 5.95 -11.58 5.25
CA PRO A 312 5.30 -11.78 6.56
C PRO A 312 3.83 -12.17 6.47
N LEU A 313 3.07 -11.58 5.55
CA LEU A 313 1.65 -11.91 5.38
C LEU A 313 1.45 -13.36 4.91
N GLN A 314 2.39 -13.91 4.11
CA GLN A 314 2.36 -15.33 3.73
C GLN A 314 2.73 -16.25 4.90
N LEU A 315 3.64 -15.84 5.77
CA LEU A 315 3.92 -16.57 7.03
C LEU A 315 2.69 -16.61 7.94
N LEU A 316 1.92 -15.53 7.96
CA LEU A 316 0.67 -15.44 8.72
C LEU A 316 -0.46 -16.25 8.07
N GLY A 317 -0.41 -16.48 6.76
CA GLY A 317 -1.51 -17.06 5.99
C GLY A 317 -2.60 -16.06 5.64
N TRP A 318 -2.29 -14.75 5.67
CA TRP A 318 -3.27 -13.68 5.47
C TRP A 318 -3.56 -13.45 3.99
N ILE A 319 -4.83 -13.42 3.65
CA ILE A 319 -5.32 -12.93 2.36
C ILE A 319 -5.60 -11.43 2.44
N ARG A 320 -6.04 -10.85 1.33
CA ARG A 320 -6.29 -9.41 1.22
C ARG A 320 -7.37 -8.93 2.17
N GLU A 321 -8.41 -9.71 2.36
CA GLU A 321 -9.52 -9.43 3.27
C GLU A 321 -9.02 -9.32 4.71
N ASP A 322 -8.18 -10.26 5.17
CA ASP A 322 -7.54 -10.19 6.49
C ASP A 322 -6.72 -8.91 6.66
N CYS A 323 -5.99 -8.51 5.60
CA CYS A 323 -5.20 -7.29 5.58
C CYS A 323 -6.08 -6.03 5.71
N ILE A 324 -7.25 -6.01 5.07
CA ILE A 324 -8.21 -4.91 5.20
C ILE A 324 -8.79 -4.87 6.62
N ASP A 325 -9.16 -6.04 7.15
CA ASP A 325 -9.82 -6.15 8.45
C ASP A 325 -8.88 -5.75 9.60
N ILE A 326 -7.62 -6.17 9.55
CA ILE A 326 -6.65 -5.76 10.58
C ILE A 326 -6.37 -4.25 10.55
N ILE A 327 -6.33 -3.63 9.36
CA ILE A 327 -6.19 -2.17 9.25
C ILE A 327 -7.40 -1.47 9.87
N LYS A 328 -8.62 -1.92 9.53
CA LYS A 328 -9.85 -1.36 10.11
C LYS A 328 -9.88 -1.51 11.62
N GLN A 329 -9.48 -2.67 12.13
CA GLN A 329 -9.49 -2.97 13.55
C GLN A 329 -8.52 -2.09 14.33
N VAL A 330 -7.29 -1.89 13.83
CA VAL A 330 -6.23 -1.21 14.56
C VAL A 330 -6.21 0.30 14.32
N LEU A 331 -6.43 0.73 13.07
CA LEU A 331 -6.29 2.13 12.67
C LEU A 331 -7.63 2.76 12.25
N GLY A 332 -8.67 1.97 12.03
CA GLY A 332 -9.98 2.43 11.55
C GLY A 332 -10.12 2.38 10.02
N SER A 333 -11.37 2.35 9.55
CA SER A 333 -11.69 2.20 8.12
C SER A 333 -11.12 3.29 7.22
N SER A 334 -10.89 4.48 7.75
CA SER A 334 -10.30 5.58 7.00
C SER A 334 -8.82 5.35 6.64
N TYR A 335 -8.14 4.39 7.29
CA TYR A 335 -6.74 4.04 7.02
C TYR A 335 -6.57 2.91 6.00
N VAL A 336 -7.66 2.33 5.49
CA VAL A 336 -7.58 1.36 4.39
C VAL A 336 -7.24 2.12 3.11
N PRO A 337 -6.01 1.99 2.57
CA PRO A 337 -5.60 2.80 1.43
C PRO A 337 -6.26 2.27 0.14
N ILE A 338 -6.37 3.16 -0.85
CA ILE A 338 -6.55 2.71 -2.24
C ILE A 338 -5.29 1.96 -2.70
N LYS A 339 -5.40 1.15 -3.75
CA LYS A 339 -4.24 0.51 -4.36
C LYS A 339 -3.18 1.54 -4.74
N SER A 340 -1.99 1.37 -4.16
CA SER A 340 -0.80 2.17 -4.44
C SER A 340 -0.14 1.71 -5.73
N ALA A 341 -0.33 2.52 -6.76
CA ALA A 341 0.26 2.34 -8.07
C ALA A 341 0.33 3.70 -8.75
N CYS A 342 1.21 3.83 -9.74
CA CYS A 342 1.24 5.04 -10.56
C CYS A 342 -0.15 5.31 -11.15
N PHE A 343 -0.53 6.59 -11.29
CA PHE A 343 -1.81 6.95 -11.92
C PHE A 343 -1.94 6.42 -13.37
N PHE A 344 -0.80 6.19 -14.03
CA PHE A 344 -0.65 5.63 -15.37
C PHE A 344 -0.17 4.16 -15.35
N CYS A 345 -0.48 3.40 -14.30
CA CYS A 345 -0.03 2.01 -14.21
C CYS A 345 -0.73 1.11 -15.26
N PRO A 346 0.02 0.38 -16.11
CA PRO A 346 -0.51 -0.62 -17.06
C PRO A 346 -1.40 -1.71 -16.44
N ALA A 347 -1.24 -1.96 -15.13
CA ALA A 347 -1.99 -2.96 -14.38
C ALA A 347 -3.20 -2.40 -13.62
N SER A 348 -3.65 -1.18 -13.96
CA SER A 348 -4.87 -0.58 -13.42
C SER A 348 -6.11 -1.38 -13.82
N LYS A 349 -7.07 -1.50 -12.90
CA LYS A 349 -8.39 -2.09 -13.15
C LYS A 349 -9.36 -1.02 -13.65
N ILE A 350 -10.44 -1.45 -14.31
CA ILE A 350 -11.44 -0.53 -14.88
C ILE A 350 -12.05 0.38 -13.79
N TRP A 351 -12.38 -0.19 -12.62
CA TRP A 351 -12.91 0.61 -11.51
C TRP A 351 -11.90 1.67 -11.02
N GLU A 352 -10.59 1.39 -11.12
CA GLU A 352 -9.53 2.35 -10.76
C GLU A 352 -9.44 3.49 -11.77
N LEU A 353 -9.69 3.21 -13.05
CA LEU A 353 -9.73 4.23 -14.09
C LEU A 353 -10.95 5.16 -13.93
N TYR A 354 -12.13 4.59 -13.64
CA TYR A 354 -13.31 5.40 -13.27
C TYR A 354 -13.08 6.22 -12.00
N TRP A 355 -12.44 5.62 -10.99
CA TRP A 355 -12.07 6.35 -9.78
C TRP A 355 -11.11 7.50 -10.10
N LEU A 356 -10.11 7.27 -10.96
CA LEU A 356 -9.20 8.33 -11.39
C LEU A 356 -9.94 9.43 -12.16
N ALA A 357 -10.83 9.08 -13.09
CA ALA A 357 -11.68 10.05 -13.81
C ALA A 357 -12.52 10.92 -12.87
N ALA A 358 -13.07 10.32 -11.82
CA ALA A 358 -13.90 11.01 -10.83
C ALA A 358 -13.12 11.97 -9.94
N HIS A 359 -11.97 11.51 -9.43
CA HIS A 359 -11.24 12.17 -8.35
C HIS A 359 -10.08 13.02 -8.84
N HIS A 360 -9.40 12.60 -9.91
CA HIS A 360 -8.22 13.25 -10.51
C HIS A 360 -8.29 13.20 -12.04
N PRO A 361 -9.27 13.89 -12.66
CA PRO A 361 -9.44 13.87 -14.12
C PRO A 361 -8.21 14.35 -14.88
N ASP A 362 -7.41 15.25 -14.29
CA ASP A 362 -6.13 15.72 -14.82
C ASP A 362 -5.07 14.60 -14.89
N LEU A 363 -5.03 13.71 -13.89
CA LEU A 363 -4.13 12.56 -13.91
C LEU A 363 -4.58 11.52 -14.93
N LEU A 364 -5.89 11.36 -15.12
CA LEU A 364 -6.39 10.50 -16.20
C LEU A 364 -6.07 11.11 -17.57
N ASP A 365 -6.26 12.41 -17.80
CA ASP A 365 -5.85 13.10 -19.03
C ASP A 365 -4.36 12.83 -19.35
N ARG A 366 -3.49 12.92 -18.33
CA ARG A 366 -2.06 12.61 -18.47
C ARG A 366 -1.80 11.15 -18.81
N ALA A 367 -2.54 10.21 -18.22
CA ALA A 367 -2.42 8.79 -18.55
C ALA A 367 -2.85 8.49 -20.00
N LEU A 368 -3.93 9.14 -20.46
CA LEU A 368 -4.42 9.03 -21.83
C LEU A 368 -3.43 9.62 -22.84
N LEU A 369 -2.86 10.79 -22.53
CA LEU A 369 -1.80 11.41 -23.31
C LEU A 369 -0.57 10.49 -23.41
N LEU A 370 -0.17 9.88 -22.30
CA LEU A 370 0.98 8.98 -22.28
C LEU A 370 0.76 7.77 -23.20
N GLU A 371 -0.42 7.18 -23.19
CA GLU A 371 -0.76 6.09 -24.10
C GLU A 371 -0.68 6.54 -25.56
N ARG A 372 -1.32 7.66 -25.91
CA ARG A 372 -1.27 8.21 -27.27
C ARG A 372 0.18 8.42 -27.71
N ASN A 373 0.96 9.15 -26.93
CA ASN A 373 2.36 9.45 -27.21
C ASN A 373 3.20 8.18 -27.44
N ALA A 374 2.91 7.10 -26.70
CA ALA A 374 3.64 5.84 -26.85
C ALA A 374 3.20 5.02 -28.07
N LEU A 375 1.96 5.16 -28.52
CA LEU A 375 1.40 4.36 -29.63
C LEU A 375 1.44 5.09 -30.98
N THR A 376 1.69 6.40 -30.97
CA THR A 376 1.81 7.23 -32.18
C THR A 376 3.22 7.81 -32.33
N GLY A 377 4.13 7.52 -31.40
CA GLY A 377 5.50 8.02 -31.39
C GLY A 377 6.49 7.17 -32.19
N ARG A 378 7.74 7.63 -32.24
CA ARG A 378 8.89 7.06 -32.97
C ARG A 378 9.23 5.63 -32.56
N HIS A 379 8.95 5.26 -31.31
CA HIS A 379 9.21 3.93 -30.77
C HIS A 379 7.93 3.11 -30.58
N SER A 380 6.86 3.50 -31.30
CA SER A 380 5.61 2.77 -31.25
C SER A 380 5.81 1.31 -31.59
N ARG A 381 5.14 0.46 -30.81
CA ARG A 381 4.98 -0.97 -31.10
C ARG A 381 3.61 -1.27 -31.71
N PHE A 382 2.88 -0.21 -32.07
CA PHE A 382 1.65 -0.30 -32.82
C PHE A 382 2.01 -0.22 -34.32
N ASP A 383 1.52 -1.18 -35.08
CA ASP A 383 1.81 -1.31 -36.51
C ASP A 383 0.50 -1.30 -37.29
N GLU A 384 0.25 -0.24 -38.05
CA GLU A 384 -0.99 -0.06 -38.81
C GLU A 384 -1.26 -1.22 -39.76
N ILE A 385 -0.22 -1.83 -40.34
CA ILE A 385 -0.36 -2.97 -41.25
C ILE A 385 -0.83 -4.21 -40.49
N GLU A 386 -0.24 -4.47 -39.32
CA GLU A 386 -0.64 -5.57 -38.42
C GLU A 386 -2.08 -5.39 -37.91
N PHE A 387 -2.47 -4.15 -37.60
CA PHE A 387 -3.76 -3.84 -36.98
C PHE A 387 -4.88 -3.44 -37.96
N GLY A 388 -4.55 -3.23 -39.24
CA GLY A 388 -5.47 -2.90 -40.33
C GLY A 388 -5.99 -1.45 -40.34
N ALA A 389 -5.56 -0.61 -39.40
CA ALA A 389 -5.92 0.80 -39.28
C ALA A 389 -4.93 1.52 -38.36
N THR A 390 -4.86 2.85 -38.46
CA THR A 390 -4.06 3.67 -37.54
C THR A 390 -4.57 3.56 -36.10
N TRP A 391 -3.72 3.89 -35.13
CA TRP A 391 -4.13 3.89 -33.73
C TRP A 391 -5.29 4.87 -33.49
N GLU A 392 -5.22 6.06 -34.09
CA GLU A 392 -6.26 7.09 -34.04
C GLU A 392 -7.62 6.58 -34.56
N GLU A 393 -7.65 5.89 -35.70
CA GLU A 393 -8.88 5.34 -36.27
C GLU A 393 -9.50 4.28 -35.37
N LEU A 394 -8.69 3.36 -34.82
CA LEU A 394 -9.20 2.32 -33.92
C LEU A 394 -9.74 2.91 -32.62
N VAL A 395 -9.04 3.88 -32.05
CA VAL A 395 -9.46 4.52 -30.82
C VAL A 395 -10.73 5.33 -31.02
N SER A 396 -10.87 6.01 -32.15
CA SER A 396 -12.01 6.87 -32.46
C SER A 396 -13.26 6.10 -32.90
N ASN A 397 -13.08 5.04 -33.68
CA ASN A 397 -14.18 4.41 -34.41
C ASN A 397 -14.48 2.97 -33.97
N ALA A 398 -13.48 2.21 -33.52
CA ALA A 398 -13.71 0.78 -33.24
C ALA A 398 -14.37 0.56 -31.87
N ASP A 399 -15.36 -0.33 -31.83
CA ASP A 399 -16.05 -0.74 -30.59
C ASP A 399 -15.16 -1.56 -29.65
N ARG A 400 -14.09 -2.18 -30.19
CA ARG A 400 -13.14 -3.01 -29.44
C ARG A 400 -11.72 -2.79 -29.94
N PHE A 401 -10.75 -2.92 -29.04
CA PHE A 401 -9.35 -2.81 -29.40
C PHE A 401 -8.83 -4.21 -29.79
N PRO A 402 -8.07 -4.35 -30.88
CA PRO A 402 -7.48 -5.62 -31.25
C PRO A 402 -6.58 -6.15 -30.12
N SER A 403 -6.68 -7.44 -29.82
CA SER A 403 -5.75 -8.10 -28.90
C SER A 403 -4.45 -8.42 -29.63
N SER A 404 -3.29 -7.97 -29.13
CA SER A 404 -1.99 -8.34 -29.67
C SER A 404 -1.14 -9.13 -28.67
N ASN A 405 -0.26 -9.99 -29.20
CA ASN A 405 0.72 -10.74 -28.41
C ASN A 405 1.93 -9.86 -28.00
N THR A 406 2.10 -8.70 -28.62
CA THR A 406 3.27 -7.82 -28.50
C THR A 406 3.27 -6.96 -27.25
N THR A 407 2.10 -6.72 -26.64
CA THR A 407 1.96 -5.81 -25.49
C THR A 407 1.21 -6.47 -24.34
N VAL A 408 1.97 -7.05 -23.40
CA VAL A 408 1.45 -7.62 -22.15
C VAL A 408 1.12 -6.48 -21.16
N GLY A 409 0.13 -5.64 -21.48
CA GLY A 409 -0.31 -4.57 -20.57
C GLY A 409 -0.69 -3.23 -21.21
N LEU A 410 -1.50 -3.26 -22.26
CA LEU A 410 -2.49 -2.21 -22.55
C LEU A 410 -3.83 -2.65 -21.95
N GLY A 411 -3.97 -2.65 -20.62
CA GLY A 411 -5.20 -3.15 -19.98
C GLY A 411 -5.56 -4.60 -20.32
N ARG A 412 -4.60 -5.42 -20.78
CA ARG A 412 -4.72 -6.85 -21.15
C ARG A 412 -5.79 -7.21 -22.20
N ASN A 413 -6.64 -6.30 -22.67
CA ASN A 413 -7.65 -6.50 -23.72
C ASN A 413 -8.23 -5.18 -24.29
N PHE A 414 -7.71 -3.98 -23.93
CA PHE A 414 -8.27 -2.70 -24.38
C PHE A 414 -7.31 -1.51 -24.22
N ALA A 415 -7.31 -0.56 -25.17
CA ALA A 415 -6.61 0.73 -25.03
C ALA A 415 -7.37 1.68 -24.10
N TRP A 416 -6.66 2.45 -23.26
CA TRP A 416 -7.26 3.41 -22.32
C TRP A 416 -8.06 4.50 -23.03
N ASN A 417 -7.55 5.08 -24.11
CA ASN A 417 -8.26 6.11 -24.88
C ASN A 417 -9.53 5.55 -25.51
N GLN A 418 -9.47 4.35 -26.10
CA GLN A 418 -10.67 3.71 -26.65
C GLN A 418 -11.68 3.39 -25.54
N TRP A 419 -11.23 2.81 -24.42
CA TRP A 419 -12.09 2.55 -23.28
C TRP A 419 -12.75 3.84 -22.78
N ALA A 420 -11.97 4.91 -22.66
CA ALA A 420 -12.48 6.19 -22.19
C ALA A 420 -13.56 6.74 -23.14
N ARG A 421 -13.35 6.67 -24.46
CA ARG A 421 -14.35 7.06 -25.46
C ARG A 421 -15.61 6.21 -25.37
N VAL A 422 -15.48 4.88 -25.47
CA VAL A 422 -16.60 3.93 -25.48
C VAL A 422 -17.45 4.02 -24.20
N ASN A 423 -16.85 4.46 -23.10
CA ASN A 423 -17.54 4.58 -21.81
C ASN A 423 -17.96 6.02 -21.48
N ASP A 424 -17.94 6.93 -22.45
CA ASP A 424 -18.29 8.36 -22.27
C ASP A 424 -17.51 9.01 -21.10
N VAL A 425 -16.25 8.65 -20.96
CA VAL A 425 -15.33 9.23 -19.96
C VAL A 425 -14.67 10.49 -20.49
N VAL A 426 -14.45 10.55 -21.80
CA VAL A 426 -13.89 11.71 -22.50
C VAL A 426 -14.91 12.37 -23.42
N ASP A 427 -14.69 13.64 -23.76
CA ASP A 427 -15.40 14.35 -24.81
C ASP A 427 -14.84 14.05 -26.21
N GLU A 428 -15.38 14.73 -27.23
CA GLU A 428 -14.96 14.59 -28.64
C GLU A 428 -13.49 14.99 -28.87
N ALA A 429 -12.92 15.82 -27.99
CA ALA A 429 -11.52 16.22 -28.04
C ALA A 429 -10.62 15.29 -27.21
N PHE A 430 -11.13 14.13 -26.77
CA PHE A 430 -10.44 13.17 -25.91
C PHE A 430 -9.98 13.75 -24.56
N ARG A 431 -10.68 14.77 -24.05
CA ARG A 431 -10.45 15.32 -22.70
C ARG A 431 -11.41 14.69 -21.72
N VAL A 432 -10.93 14.31 -20.54
CA VAL A 432 -11.76 13.68 -19.50
C VAL A 432 -12.86 14.65 -19.08
N ARG A 433 -14.11 14.19 -19.12
CA ARG A 433 -15.28 15.00 -18.75
C ARG A 433 -15.21 15.38 -17.28
N ARG A 434 -15.36 16.69 -16.99
CA ARG A 434 -15.18 17.23 -15.63
C ARG A 434 -16.46 17.75 -14.98
N SER A 435 -17.60 17.71 -15.68
CA SER A 435 -18.88 18.15 -15.12
C SER A 435 -19.26 17.32 -13.90
N GLU A 436 -19.98 17.90 -12.96
CA GLU A 436 -20.36 17.21 -11.72
C GLU A 436 -21.24 15.98 -12.00
N ALA A 437 -22.09 16.04 -13.03
CA ALA A 437 -22.86 14.90 -13.51
C ALA A 437 -21.95 13.75 -13.99
N ALA A 438 -20.93 14.05 -14.80
CA ALA A 438 -19.97 13.06 -15.27
C ALA A 438 -19.15 12.47 -14.12
N ARG A 439 -18.61 13.32 -13.23
CA ARG A 439 -17.83 12.88 -12.06
C ARG A 439 -18.66 12.02 -11.11
N SER A 440 -19.94 12.36 -10.90
CA SER A 440 -20.86 11.55 -10.10
C SER A 440 -21.11 10.18 -10.74
N ARG A 441 -21.33 10.13 -12.06
CA ARG A 441 -21.44 8.87 -12.81
C ARG A 441 -20.19 8.01 -12.67
N PHE A 442 -19.00 8.60 -12.78
CA PHE A 442 -17.73 7.88 -12.63
C PHE A 442 -17.54 7.34 -11.21
N ARG A 443 -17.93 8.10 -10.16
CA ARG A 443 -17.93 7.60 -8.77
C ARG A 443 -18.84 6.38 -8.61
N ILE A 444 -20.05 6.43 -9.16
CA ILE A 444 -21.01 5.32 -9.12
C ILE A 444 -20.43 4.09 -9.84
N ARG A 445 -19.88 4.26 -11.04
CA ARG A 445 -19.25 3.16 -11.79
C ARG A 445 -18.05 2.56 -11.07
N ALA A 446 -17.19 3.40 -10.49
CA ALA A 446 -16.07 2.95 -9.67
C ALA A 446 -16.56 2.12 -8.47
N ALA A 447 -17.59 2.57 -7.77
CA ALA A 447 -18.17 1.86 -6.63
C ALA A 447 -18.81 0.53 -7.03
N GLN A 448 -19.58 0.49 -8.12
CA GLN A 448 -20.23 -0.72 -8.64
C GLN A 448 -19.23 -1.81 -9.05
N LEU A 449 -18.12 -1.42 -9.67
CA LEU A 449 -17.12 -2.34 -10.19
C LEU A 449 -16.05 -2.74 -9.16
N ARG A 450 -15.96 -2.02 -8.04
CA ARG A 450 -14.99 -2.28 -6.96
C ARG A 450 -15.47 -3.46 -6.12
N LYS A 451 -14.65 -4.50 -6.01
CA LYS A 451 -14.88 -5.62 -5.09
C LYS A 451 -14.37 -5.33 -3.68
N SER A 452 -14.81 -6.15 -2.73
CA SER A 452 -14.43 -6.10 -1.31
C SER A 452 -12.91 -6.15 -1.06
N ASP A 453 -12.16 -6.80 -1.95
CA ASP A 453 -10.71 -7.01 -1.82
C ASP A 453 -9.85 -5.91 -2.49
N ASN A 454 -10.46 -4.87 -3.05
CA ASN A 454 -9.78 -3.78 -3.76
C ASN A 454 -8.85 -4.22 -4.92
N ALA A 455 -8.88 -5.48 -5.39
CA ALA A 455 -7.91 -5.98 -6.37
C ALA A 455 -8.46 -6.93 -7.43
N ASN A 456 -9.56 -7.64 -7.16
CA ASN A 456 -10.17 -8.51 -8.15
C ASN A 456 -11.19 -7.78 -9.03
N ASP A 457 -11.03 -8.00 -10.33
CA ASP A 457 -11.90 -7.47 -11.37
C ASP A 457 -13.09 -8.43 -11.56
N ALA A 458 -14.30 -7.93 -11.75
CA ALA A 458 -15.50 -8.73 -12.01
C ALA A 458 -15.55 -9.30 -13.43
N ARG A 459 -14.59 -8.95 -14.30
CA ARG A 459 -14.48 -9.46 -15.69
C ARG A 459 -14.46 -10.99 -15.87
N ALA A 460 -14.47 -11.80 -14.80
CA ALA A 460 -14.66 -13.25 -14.87
C ALA A 460 -16.12 -13.70 -14.70
N ILE A 461 -17.05 -12.79 -14.40
CA ILE A 461 -18.48 -13.10 -14.18
C ILE A 461 -19.33 -12.05 -14.92
N SER A 462 -19.35 -12.11 -16.25
CA SER A 462 -20.50 -11.73 -17.08
C SER A 462 -20.08 -11.62 -18.54
N GLY A 463 -20.33 -12.66 -19.32
CA GLY A 463 -20.44 -12.58 -20.77
C GLY A 463 -21.76 -11.93 -21.18
N VAL A 464 -22.12 -10.77 -20.61
CA VAL A 464 -23.35 -10.05 -20.97
C VAL A 464 -22.96 -8.73 -21.63
N PRO A 465 -23.35 -8.48 -22.89
CA PRO A 465 -23.23 -7.18 -23.51
C PRO A 465 -24.14 -6.18 -22.77
N LEU A 466 -23.57 -5.08 -22.30
CA LEU A 466 -24.34 -3.91 -21.85
C LEU A 466 -24.76 -3.11 -23.09
N ALA A 467 -25.78 -3.60 -23.77
CA ALA A 467 -26.62 -2.79 -24.65
C ALA A 467 -28.01 -2.67 -24.00
N ALA A 468 -28.59 -1.48 -24.13
CA ALA A 468 -29.94 -1.08 -23.73
C ALA A 468 -30.21 -0.88 -22.21
N ALA A 469 -30.20 0.39 -21.82
CA ALA A 469 -31.20 0.93 -20.89
C ALA A 469 -31.67 2.27 -21.48
N ALA A 470 -32.53 2.15 -22.48
CA ALA A 470 -33.66 3.04 -22.71
C ALA A 470 -34.91 2.26 -22.28
#